data_AF-A0A2T0WVL0-F1
#
_entry.id   AF-A0A2T0WVL0-F1
#
_cell.length_a   1.000
_cell.length_b   1.000
_cell.length_c   1.000
_cell.angle_alpha   90.00
_cell.angle_beta   90.00
_cell.angle_gamma   90.00
#
_symmetry.space_group_name_H-M   'P 1'
#
loop_
_entity.id
_entity.type
_entity.pdbx_description
1 polymer ?
#
loop_
_entity_poly.entity_id
_entity_poly.type
_entity_poly.pdbx_seq_one_letter_code
_entity_poly.pdbx_strand_id
1 'polypeptide(L)'
;MGALAKLKKFAKAREKAYGMTGYLNGARAKAISKILLKADFFSQKSETVQLNAVLQLESEIILLLPHEESRFSKLRADMLELINTAKTKYHEKVSASGGNQHSLFQATAR
;
A
#
# COMPACT_ATOMS: atom_id res chain seq x y z
N MET A 1 -10.58 -9.24 -7.05
CA MET A 1 -10.55 -7.75 -7.07
C MET A 1 -9.13 -7.32 -6.75
N GLY A 2 -8.47 -6.54 -7.62
CA GLY A 2 -7.05 -6.16 -7.45
C GLY A 2 -6.78 -5.23 -6.25
N ALA A 3 -5.52 -5.17 -5.81
CA ALA A 3 -5.08 -4.38 -4.65
C ALA A 3 -5.51 -2.90 -4.72
N LEU A 4 -5.37 -2.28 -5.89
CA LEU A 4 -5.74 -0.88 -6.08
C LEU A 4 -7.24 -0.63 -6.12
N ALA A 5 -8.02 -1.61 -6.57
CA ALA A 5 -9.47 -1.50 -6.54
C ALA A 5 -10.00 -1.51 -5.09
N LYS A 6 -9.34 -2.26 -4.19
CA LYS A 6 -9.62 -2.20 -2.75
C LYS A 6 -9.26 -0.82 -2.19
N LEU A 7 -8.08 -0.28 -2.50
CA LEU A 7 -7.67 1.07 -2.07
C LEU A 7 -8.59 2.18 -2.58
N LYS A 8 -9.02 2.10 -3.84
CA LYS A 8 -9.96 3.07 -4.43
C LYS A 8 -11.29 3.08 -3.67
N LYS A 9 -11.85 1.90 -3.38
CA LYS A 9 -13.07 1.78 -2.59
C LYS A 9 -12.89 2.33 -1.18
N PHE A 10 -11.77 2.02 -0.54
CA PHE A 10 -11.42 2.55 0.78
C PHE A 10 -11.36 4.08 0.76
N ALA A 11 -10.60 4.68 -0.16
CA ALA A 11 -10.46 6.14 -0.26
C ALA A 11 -11.81 6.85 -0.45
N LYS A 12 -12.68 6.35 -1.36
CA LYS A 12 -14.03 6.90 -1.57
C LYS A 12 -14.91 6.78 -0.32
N ALA A 13 -14.82 5.66 0.40
CA ALA A 13 -15.57 5.48 1.64
C ALA A 13 -15.11 6.47 2.73
N ARG A 14 -13.80 6.71 2.83
CA ARG A 14 -13.23 7.71 3.77
C ARG A 14 -13.62 9.13 3.39
N GLU A 15 -13.55 9.48 2.10
CA GLU A 15 -14.00 10.78 1.59
C GLU A 15 -15.45 11.07 1.98
N LYS A 16 -16.36 10.13 1.71
CA LYS A 16 -17.77 10.27 2.09
C LYS A 16 -17.94 10.40 3.62
N ALA A 17 -17.25 9.56 4.40
CA ALA A 17 -17.35 9.59 5.85
C ALA A 17 -16.86 10.92 6.44
N TYR A 18 -15.73 11.44 5.98
CA TYR A 18 -15.20 12.72 6.43
C TYR A 18 -16.04 13.90 5.96
N GLY A 19 -16.60 13.84 4.75
CA GLY A 19 -17.53 14.85 4.24
C GLY A 19 -18.81 14.94 5.08
N MET A 20 -19.38 13.80 5.49
CA MET A 20 -20.58 13.77 6.34
C MET A 20 -20.34 14.25 7.77
N THR A 21 -19.11 14.15 8.28
CA THR A 21 -18.78 14.42 9.68
C THR A 21 -18.04 15.74 9.88
N GLY A 22 -17.72 16.48 8.81
CA GLY A 22 -16.96 17.73 8.86
C GLY A 22 -15.45 17.56 9.13
N TYR A 23 -14.94 16.33 9.18
CA TYR A 23 -13.53 16.04 9.47
C TYR A 23 -12.63 16.02 8.22
N LEU A 24 -13.14 16.43 7.06
CA LEU A 24 -12.37 16.51 5.82
C LEU A 24 -11.48 17.76 5.82
N ASN A 25 -10.23 17.61 6.24
CA ASN A 25 -9.23 18.68 6.17
C ASN A 25 -8.34 18.55 4.91
N GLY A 26 -7.53 19.58 4.63
CA GLY A 26 -6.67 19.62 3.44
C GLY A 26 -5.69 18.45 3.34
N ALA A 27 -5.14 17.97 4.46
CA ALA A 27 -4.22 16.83 4.48
C ALA A 27 -4.95 15.53 4.10
N ARG A 28 -6.13 15.27 4.67
CA ARG A 28 -6.95 14.10 4.36
C ARG A 28 -7.48 14.14 2.93
N ALA A 29 -7.94 15.30 2.47
CA ALA A 29 -8.37 15.49 1.09
C ALA A 29 -7.23 15.19 0.11
N LYS A 30 -6.02 15.74 0.35
CA LYS A 30 -4.83 15.47 -0.47
C LYS A 30 -4.46 13.98 -0.49
N ALA A 31 -4.51 13.31 0.66
CA ALA A 31 -4.25 11.88 0.75
C ALA A 31 -5.27 11.05 -0.06
N ILE A 32 -6.56 11.37 0.05
CA ILE A 32 -7.63 10.74 -0.73
C ILE A 32 -7.38 10.94 -2.23
N SER A 33 -7.16 12.18 -2.68
CA SER A 33 -6.93 12.47 -4.10
C SER A 33 -5.72 11.73 -4.64
N LYS A 34 -4.61 11.67 -3.88
CA LYS A 34 -3.40 10.94 -4.27
C LYS A 34 -3.66 9.43 -4.42
N ILE A 35 -4.40 8.82 -3.49
CA ILE A 35 -4.78 7.41 -3.59
C ILE A 35 -5.66 7.18 -4.82
N LEU A 36 -6.66 8.02 -5.07
CA LEU A 36 -7.57 7.86 -6.21
C LEU A 36 -6.81 7.97 -7.55
N LEU A 37 -5.97 9.00 -7.71
CA LEU A 37 -5.17 9.20 -8.93
C LEU A 37 -4.23 8.02 -9.20
N LYS A 38 -3.50 7.55 -8.18
CA LYS A 38 -2.61 6.40 -8.35
C LYS A 38 -3.37 5.10 -8.58
N ALA A 39 -4.46 4.88 -7.87
CA ALA A 39 -5.29 3.69 -8.06
C ALA A 39 -5.83 3.61 -9.49
N ASP A 40 -6.24 4.74 -10.07
CA ASP A 40 -6.72 4.81 -11.45
C ASP A 40 -5.59 4.59 -12.45
N PHE A 41 -4.46 5.26 -12.27
CA PHE A 41 -3.29 5.13 -13.16
C PHE A 41 -2.75 3.69 -13.22
N PHE A 42 -2.69 3.00 -12.07
CA PHE A 42 -2.11 1.66 -11.98
C PHE A 42 -3.17 0.54 -12.07
N SER A 43 -4.46 0.86 -12.22
CA SER A 43 -5.57 -0.11 -12.22
C SER A 43 -5.45 -1.24 -13.24
N GLN A 44 -4.88 -0.95 -14.41
CA GLN A 44 -4.67 -1.90 -15.51
C GLN A 44 -3.26 -2.48 -15.56
N LYS A 45 -2.42 -2.21 -14.55
CA LYS A 45 -1.05 -2.72 -14.49
C LYS A 45 -1.01 -4.09 -13.81
N SER A 46 0.11 -4.80 -13.96
CA SER A 46 0.32 -6.10 -13.33
C SER A 46 0.24 -6.02 -11.80
N GLU A 47 -0.09 -7.14 -11.16
CA GLU A 47 -0.26 -7.22 -9.71
C GLU A 47 0.98 -6.71 -8.94
N THR A 48 2.19 -7.04 -9.41
CA THR A 48 3.44 -6.55 -8.82
C THR A 48 3.54 -5.03 -8.84
N VAL A 49 3.14 -4.39 -9.94
CA VAL A 49 3.15 -2.93 -10.06
C VAL A 49 2.08 -2.32 -9.15
N GLN A 50 0.92 -2.97 -9.05
CA GLN A 50 -0.14 -2.55 -8.13
C GLN A 50 0.32 -2.59 -6.67
N LEU A 51 1.02 -3.66 -6.25
CA LEU A 51 1.57 -3.80 -4.89
C LEU A 51 2.66 -2.76 -4.62
N ASN A 52 3.54 -2.48 -5.57
CA ASN A 52 4.51 -1.39 -5.43
C ASN A 52 3.83 -0.03 -5.28
N ALA A 53 2.73 0.21 -6.00
CA ALA A 53 1.95 1.43 -5.84
C ALA A 53 1.28 1.54 -4.46
N VAL A 54 0.87 0.40 -3.86
CA VAL A 54 0.38 0.35 -2.46
C VAL A 54 1.47 0.84 -1.50
N LEU A 55 2.72 0.38 -1.65
CA LEU A 55 3.84 0.81 -0.81
C LEU A 55 4.11 2.32 -0.92
N GLN A 56 4.02 2.87 -2.13
CA GLN A 56 4.17 4.31 -2.35
C GLN A 56 3.06 5.16 -1.75
N LEU A 57 1.95 4.54 -1.32
CA LEU A 57 0.79 5.18 -0.70
C LEU A 57 0.67 4.87 0.79
N GLU A 58 1.64 4.16 1.39
CA GLU A 58 1.56 3.69 2.78
C GLU A 58 1.22 4.81 3.77
N SER A 59 1.92 5.95 3.67
CA SER A 59 1.69 7.10 4.55
C SER A 59 0.28 7.69 4.41
N GLU A 60 -0.24 7.77 3.19
CA GLU A 60 -1.60 8.23 2.94
C GLU A 60 -2.65 7.24 3.45
N ILE A 61 -2.40 5.93 3.30
CA ILE A 61 -3.29 4.90 3.81
C ILE A 61 -3.36 5.00 5.34
N ILE A 62 -2.21 5.06 6.01
CA ILE A 62 -2.10 5.15 7.48
C ILE A 62 -2.85 6.38 7.99
N LEU A 63 -2.69 7.54 7.34
CA LEU A 63 -3.36 8.78 7.73
C LEU A 63 -4.90 8.68 7.69
N LEU A 64 -5.44 7.88 6.78
CA LEU A 64 -6.88 7.73 6.55
C LEU A 64 -7.48 6.54 7.31
N LEU A 65 -6.67 5.72 7.97
CA LEU A 65 -7.16 4.55 8.69
C LEU A 65 -8.18 4.97 9.76
N PRO A 66 -9.27 4.19 9.93
CA PRO A 66 -10.14 4.34 11.08
C PRO A 66 -9.38 4.15 12.39
N HIS A 67 -9.91 4.72 13.47
CA HIS A 67 -9.45 4.45 14.82
C HIS A 67 -9.57 2.95 15.12
N GLU A 68 -8.63 2.42 15.89
CA GLU A 68 -8.56 0.99 16.21
C GLU A 68 -9.80 0.48 16.95
N GLU A 69 -10.34 1.28 17.85
CA GLU A 69 -11.57 0.98 18.61
C GLU A 69 -12.86 1.28 17.83
N SER A 70 -12.78 1.79 16.60
CA SER A 70 -14.00 2.09 15.84
C SER A 70 -14.67 0.80 15.35
N ARG A 71 -15.97 0.88 15.05
CA ARG A 71 -16.73 -0.17 14.35
C ARG A 71 -16.13 -0.61 12.99
N PHE A 72 -15.13 0.12 12.49
CA PHE A 72 -14.41 -0.17 11.25
C PHE A 72 -13.02 -0.79 11.50
N SER A 73 -12.78 -1.37 12.68
CA SER A 73 -11.53 -2.06 13.04
C SER A 73 -11.14 -3.15 12.03
N LYS A 74 -12.12 -3.89 11.48
CA LYS A 74 -11.88 -4.87 10.42
C LYS A 74 -11.32 -4.24 9.14
N LEU A 75 -11.89 -3.11 8.71
CA LEU A 75 -11.39 -2.38 7.54
C LEU A 75 -9.97 -1.87 7.78
N ARG A 76 -9.64 -1.46 9.02
CA ARG A 76 -8.27 -1.10 9.40
C ARG A 76 -7.33 -2.28 9.23
N ALA A 77 -7.69 -3.45 9.76
CA ALA A 77 -6.90 -4.67 9.63
C ALA A 77 -6.68 -5.04 8.15
N ASP A 78 -7.73 -5.01 7.32
CA ASP A 78 -7.64 -5.32 5.88
C ASP A 78 -6.64 -4.39 5.14
N MET A 79 -6.59 -3.10 5.49
CA MET A 79 -5.67 -2.15 4.87
C MET A 79 -4.23 -2.34 5.35
N LEU A 80 -4.03 -2.67 6.62
CA LEU A 80 -2.71 -3.01 7.16
C LEU A 80 -2.17 -4.32 6.57
N GLU A 81 -3.03 -5.33 6.43
CA GLU A 81 -2.69 -6.59 5.76
C GLU A 81 -2.30 -6.35 4.29
N LEU A 82 -2.99 -5.44 3.60
CA LEU A 82 -2.65 -5.09 2.22
C LEU A 82 -1.25 -4.47 2.12
N ILE A 83 -0.89 -3.58 3.05
CA ILE A 83 0.45 -2.99 3.14
C ILE A 83 1.49 -4.09 3.42
N ASN A 84 1.22 -4.95 4.41
CA ASN A 84 2.14 -6.04 4.77
C ASN A 84 2.34 -7.01 3.61
N THR A 85 1.28 -7.40 2.91
CA THR A 85 1.35 -8.24 1.70
C THR A 85 2.23 -7.60 0.64
N ALA A 86 2.05 -6.29 0.40
CA ALA A 86 2.88 -5.56 -0.55
C ALA A 86 4.36 -5.54 -0.14
N LYS A 87 4.66 -5.38 1.17
CA LYS A 87 6.02 -5.42 1.71
C LYS A 87 6.65 -6.79 1.53
N THR A 88 5.95 -7.86 1.95
CA THR A 88 6.45 -9.24 1.83
C THR A 88 6.75 -9.58 0.38
N LYS A 89 5.84 -9.26 -0.55
CA LYS A 89 6.04 -9.52 -1.99
C LYS A 89 7.20 -8.72 -2.58
N TYR A 90 7.41 -7.49 -2.10
CA TYR A 90 8.56 -6.69 -2.49
C TYR A 90 9.87 -7.32 -2.00
N HIS A 91 9.93 -7.76 -0.73
CA HIS A 91 11.10 -8.44 -0.17
C HIS A 91 11.40 -9.77 -0.85
N GLU A 92 10.39 -10.61 -1.13
CA GLU A 92 10.56 -11.85 -1.91
C GLU A 92 11.23 -11.59 -3.26
N LYS A 93 10.81 -10.52 -3.95
CA LYS A 93 11.40 -10.13 -5.24
C LYS A 93 12.86 -9.67 -5.08
N VAL A 94 13.15 -8.83 -4.09
CA VAL A 94 14.52 -8.34 -3.83
C VAL A 94 15.45 -9.51 -3.50
N SER A 95 15.02 -10.43 -2.64
CA SER A 95 15.78 -11.64 -2.27
C SER A 95 15.97 -12.59 -3.45
N ALA A 96 14.95 -12.78 -4.30
CA ALA A 96 15.06 -13.58 -5.53
C ALA A 96 15.98 -12.94 -6.59
N SER A 97 16.18 -11.61 -6.52
CA SER A 97 17.07 -10.87 -7.43
C SER A 97 18.52 -10.77 -6.93
N GLY A 98 18.79 -11.16 -5.67
CA GLY A 98 20.05 -10.94 -4.96
C GLY A 98 20.94 -12.17 -4.75
N GLY A 99 20.58 -13.34 -5.28
CA GLY A 99 21.29 -14.59 -5.02
C GLY A 99 22.26 -15.04 -6.11
N ASN A 100 23.23 -14.21 -6.53
CA ASN A 100 24.38 -14.72 -7.30
C ASN A 100 25.65 -13.85 -7.23
N GLN A 101 26.05 -13.36 -6.04
CA GLN A 101 27.38 -12.74 -5.85
C GLN A 101 27.99 -13.07 -4.47
N HIS A 102 28.16 -14.35 -4.15
CA HIS A 102 29.06 -14.73 -3.06
C HIS A 102 29.63 -16.15 -3.20
N SER A 103 30.37 -16.39 -4.29
CA SER A 103 31.15 -17.62 -4.44
C SER A 103 32.28 -17.44 -5.46
N LEU A 104 33.19 -16.49 -5.22
CA LEU A 104 34.38 -16.37 -6.07
C LEU A 104 35.54 -15.61 -5.41
N PHE A 105 35.87 -15.84 -4.12
CA PHE A 105 37.12 -15.28 -3.56
C PHE A 105 37.74 -16.03 -2.35
N GLN A 106 37.56 -17.36 -2.24
CA GLN A 106 38.33 -18.15 -1.24
C GLN A 106 38.95 -19.43 -1.81
N ALA A 107 39.59 -19.31 -2.97
CA ALA A 107 40.48 -20.36 -3.48
C ALA A 107 41.71 -19.73 -4.12
N THR A 108 42.57 -19.09 -3.31
CA THR A 108 44.00 -18.84 -3.63
C THR A 108 44.68 -18.18 -2.43
N ALA A 109 45.06 -18.99 -1.44
CA ALA A 109 46.20 -18.69 -0.58
C ALA A 109 46.77 -20.05 -0.14
N ARG A 110 47.73 -20.52 -0.94
CA ARG A 110 48.70 -21.52 -0.52
C ARG A 110 49.73 -20.86 0.39
#